data_AF-A0A7J4IYS4-F1
#
_entry.id   AF-A0A7J4IYS4-F1
#
_cell.length_a   1.000
_cell.length_b   1.000
_cell.length_c   1.000
_cell.angle_alpha   90.00
_cell.angle_beta   90.00
_cell.angle_gamma   90.00
#
_symmetry.space_group_name_H-M   'P 1'
#
loop_
_entity.id
_entity.type
_entity.pdbx_description
1 polymer ?
#
loop_
_entity_poly.entity_id
_entity_poly.type
_entity_poly.pdbx_seq_one_letter_code
_entity_poly.pdbx_strand_id
1 'polypeptide(L)'
;MTLDQLLNQEQQYTKRENLADTLGKITYSLFIGTGVDYFQAGLRGLEIVAARGTATAINTVTGTPYARWRREWYKFTNTSEESSRVRKSLVELAAFNTFETYTYGICAGIGSIVSSGTVDFEKITDGIAGLFYLSPFIGPTMGWWLNLTCRALRVRTVAERASET
;
A
#
# COMPACT_ATOMS: atom_id res chain seq x y z
N MET A 1 35.67 -9.86 5.58
CA MET A 1 34.60 -9.31 4.73
C MET A 1 34.96 -7.88 4.42
N THR A 2 35.03 -7.49 3.15
CA THR A 2 35.41 -6.13 2.74
C THR A 2 34.23 -5.16 2.84
N LEU A 3 34.50 -3.85 2.92
CA LEU A 3 33.46 -2.82 2.94
C LEU A 3 32.52 -2.93 1.72
N ASP A 4 33.08 -3.23 0.54
CA ASP A 4 32.30 -3.44 -0.68
C ASP A 4 31.36 -4.65 -0.61
N GLN A 5 31.76 -5.70 0.13
CA GLN A 5 30.89 -6.87 0.34
C GLN A 5 29.72 -6.54 1.27
N LEU A 6 29.95 -5.71 2.29
CA LEU A 6 28.90 -5.25 3.21
C LEU A 6 27.89 -4.35 2.49
N LEU A 7 28.37 -3.35 1.75
CA LEU A 7 27.52 -2.42 0.98
C LEU A 7 26.67 -3.16 -0.06
N ASN A 8 27.26 -4.13 -0.77
CA ASN A 8 26.53 -4.93 -1.74
C ASN A 8 25.45 -5.80 -1.08
N GLN A 9 25.70 -6.38 0.09
CA GLN A 9 24.70 -7.16 0.81
C GLN A 9 23.54 -6.29 1.30
N GLU A 10 23.82 -5.11 1.86
CA GLU A 10 22.80 -4.18 2.33
C GLU A 10 21.91 -3.68 1.17
N GLN A 11 22.54 -3.37 0.03
CA GLN A 11 21.81 -2.96 -1.16
C GLN A 11 20.93 -4.09 -1.71
N GLN A 12 21.41 -5.35 -1.70
CA GLN A 12 20.60 -6.51 -2.09
C GLN A 12 19.43 -6.73 -1.13
N TYR A 13 19.63 -6.56 0.18
CA TYR A 13 18.58 -6.68 1.17
C TYR A 13 17.46 -5.65 0.92
N THR A 14 17.85 -4.39 0.73
CA THR A 14 16.92 -3.29 0.44
C THR A 14 16.11 -3.53 -0.84
N LYS A 15 16.75 -4.08 -1.88
CA LYS A 15 16.04 -4.44 -3.13
C LYS A 15 14.99 -5.52 -2.91
N ARG A 16 15.30 -6.55 -2.12
CA ARG A 16 14.34 -7.64 -1.80
C ARG A 16 13.20 -7.14 -0.92
N GLU A 17 13.48 -6.27 0.03
CA GLU A 17 12.47 -5.58 0.84
C GLU A 17 11.49 -4.78 -0.03
N ASN A 18 12.00 -3.92 -0.91
CA ASN A 18 11.19 -3.11 -1.83
C ASN A 18 10.32 -3.99 -2.76
N LEU A 19 10.88 -5.11 -3.24
CA LEU A 19 10.15 -6.07 -4.06
C LEU A 19 9.02 -6.72 -3.24
N ALA A 20 9.30 -7.14 -2.01
CA ALA A 20 8.30 -7.74 -1.13
C ALA A 20 7.15 -6.78 -0.82
N ASP A 21 7.47 -5.51 -0.55
CA ASP A 21 6.48 -4.47 -0.28
C ASP A 21 5.59 -4.22 -1.50
N THR A 22 6.20 -4.18 -2.69
CA THR A 22 5.49 -3.95 -3.96
C THR A 22 4.59 -5.14 -4.31
N LEU A 23 5.11 -6.37 -4.20
CA LEU A 23 4.33 -7.59 -4.42
C LEU A 23 3.19 -7.72 -3.40
N GLY A 24 3.45 -7.39 -2.14
CA GLY A 24 2.43 -7.39 -1.09
C GLY A 24 1.28 -6.45 -1.42
N LYS A 25 1.59 -5.22 -1.85
CA LYS A 25 0.59 -4.23 -2.27
C LYS A 25 -0.18 -4.68 -3.51
N ILE A 26 0.51 -5.16 -4.55
CA ILE A 26 -0.14 -5.66 -5.78
C ILE A 26 -1.07 -6.82 -5.48
N THR A 27 -0.59 -7.85 -4.79
CA THR A 27 -1.39 -9.06 -4.51
C THR A 27 -2.59 -8.77 -3.62
N TYR A 28 -2.42 -7.95 -2.58
CA TYR A 28 -3.52 -7.50 -1.74
C TYR A 28 -4.57 -6.72 -2.56
N SER A 29 -4.13 -5.76 -3.37
CA SER A 29 -5.00 -4.93 -4.20
C SER A 29 -5.70 -5.72 -5.32
N LEU A 30 -5.09 -6.80 -5.82
CA LEU A 30 -5.75 -7.70 -6.76
C LEU A 30 -6.84 -8.49 -6.05
N PHE A 31 -6.55 -9.06 -4.87
CA PHE A 31 -7.50 -9.89 -4.16
C PHE A 31 -8.69 -9.09 -3.61
N ILE A 32 -8.43 -8.10 -2.75
CA ILE A 32 -9.47 -7.27 -2.14
C ILE A 32 -10.14 -6.39 -3.19
N GLY A 33 -9.35 -5.79 -4.08
CA GLY A 33 -9.89 -4.89 -5.10
C GLY A 33 -10.77 -5.59 -6.13
N THR A 34 -10.47 -6.83 -6.54
CA THR A 34 -11.37 -7.60 -7.40
C THR A 34 -12.70 -7.90 -6.70
N GLY A 35 -12.65 -8.20 -5.40
CA GLY A 35 -13.87 -8.38 -4.59
C GLY A 35 -14.71 -7.11 -4.56
N VAL A 36 -14.10 -5.96 -4.29
CA VAL A 36 -14.78 -4.65 -4.31
C VAL A 36 -15.37 -4.36 -5.70
N ASP A 37 -14.59 -4.53 -6.77
CA ASP A 37 -15.04 -4.29 -8.14
C ASP A 37 -16.26 -5.16 -8.49
N TYR A 38 -16.23 -6.44 -8.09
CA TYR A 38 -17.30 -7.38 -8.39
C TYR A 38 -18.55 -7.16 -7.53
N PHE A 39 -18.40 -7.03 -6.22
CA PHE A 39 -19.54 -7.00 -5.28
C PHE A 39 -20.11 -5.59 -5.07
N GLN A 40 -19.28 -4.55 -5.07
CA GLN A 40 -19.69 -3.18 -4.77
C GLN A 40 -19.92 -2.36 -6.04
N ALA A 41 -18.97 -2.40 -6.99
CA ALA A 41 -19.08 -1.62 -8.23
C ALA A 41 -19.88 -2.34 -9.33
N GLY A 42 -20.17 -3.64 -9.15
CA GLY A 42 -20.92 -4.43 -10.12
C GLY A 42 -20.18 -4.73 -11.42
N LEU A 43 -18.87 -4.45 -11.48
CA LEU A 43 -18.06 -4.68 -12.67
C LEU A 43 -17.97 -6.18 -13.00
N ARG A 44 -17.81 -6.50 -14.29
CA ARG A 44 -17.72 -7.89 -14.77
C ARG A 44 -16.63 -8.08 -15.82
N GLY A 45 -16.07 -9.29 -15.87
CA GLY A 45 -15.17 -9.74 -16.94
C GLY A 45 -14.02 -8.77 -17.25
N LEU A 46 -14.02 -8.19 -18.45
CA LEU A 46 -12.96 -7.31 -18.94
C LEU A 46 -12.87 -5.98 -18.18
N GLU A 47 -13.96 -5.50 -17.58
CA GLU A 47 -13.94 -4.24 -16.80
C GLU A 47 -13.08 -4.41 -15.54
N ILE A 48 -13.20 -5.56 -14.87
CA ILE A 48 -12.35 -5.91 -13.72
C ILE A 48 -10.89 -6.02 -14.16
N VAL A 49 -10.63 -6.68 -15.30
CA VAL A 49 -9.26 -6.82 -15.83
C VAL A 49 -8.64 -5.45 -16.11
N ALA A 50 -9.39 -4.53 -16.75
CA ALA A 50 -8.92 -3.18 -17.01
C ALA A 50 -8.67 -2.40 -15.71
N ALA A 51 -9.61 -2.41 -14.77
CA ALA A 51 -9.48 -1.72 -13.48
C ALA A 51 -8.28 -2.24 -12.67
N ARG A 52 -8.11 -3.56 -12.59
CA ARG A 52 -7.00 -4.20 -11.88
C ARG A 52 -5.66 -4.01 -12.60
N GLY A 53 -5.66 -3.94 -13.93
CA GLY A 53 -4.47 -3.62 -14.72
C GLY A 53 -3.93 -2.23 -14.38
N THR A 54 -4.79 -1.22 -14.38
CA THR A 54 -4.42 0.15 -13.98
C THR A 54 -3.99 0.21 -12.52
N ALA A 55 -4.73 -0.45 -11.62
CA ALA A 55 -4.36 -0.49 -10.20
C ALA A 55 -2.98 -1.14 -9.98
N THR A 56 -2.67 -2.21 -10.72
CA THR A 56 -1.36 -2.89 -10.64
C THR A 56 -0.21 -1.97 -11.06
N ALA A 57 -0.40 -1.18 -12.11
CA ALA A 57 0.59 -0.19 -12.53
C ALA A 57 0.84 0.86 -11.42
N ILE A 58 -0.22 1.41 -10.83
CA ILE A 58 -0.13 2.38 -9.73
C ILE A 58 0.56 1.75 -8.51
N ASN A 59 0.17 0.52 -8.15
CA ASN A 59 0.75 -0.22 -7.02
C ASN A 59 2.23 -0.56 -7.22
N THR A 60 2.66 -0.77 -8.47
CA THR A 60 4.07 -1.01 -8.80
C THR A 60 4.92 0.22 -8.45
N VAL A 61 4.42 1.42 -8.80
CA VAL A 61 5.13 2.68 -8.54
C VAL A 61 5.05 3.09 -7.07
N THR A 62 3.92 2.81 -6.41
CA THR A 62 3.64 3.30 -5.06
C THR A 62 3.96 2.31 -3.94
N GLY A 63 4.25 1.05 -4.25
CA GLY A 63 4.51 -0.01 -3.26
C GLY A 63 5.65 0.32 -2.30
N THR A 64 6.83 0.62 -2.84
CA THR A 64 7.99 1.00 -2.02
C THR A 64 7.79 2.34 -1.28
N PRO A 65 7.33 3.42 -1.93
CA PRO A 65 7.00 4.66 -1.22
C PRO A 65 6.03 4.47 -0.06
N TYR A 66 4.98 3.66 -0.24
CA TYR A 66 4.01 3.38 0.82
C TYR A 66 4.63 2.62 1.99
N ALA A 67 5.46 1.62 1.74
CA ALA A 67 6.14 0.89 2.82
C ALA A 67 7.09 1.78 3.62
N ARG A 68 7.79 2.70 2.97
CA ARG A 68 8.59 3.73 3.65
C ARG A 68 7.71 4.63 4.51
N TRP A 69 6.60 5.10 3.96
CA TRP A 69 5.63 5.92 4.70
C TRP A 69 5.09 5.19 5.95
N ARG A 70 4.70 3.93 5.82
CA ARG A 70 4.31 3.07 6.95
C ARG A 70 5.40 3.00 8.01
N ARG A 71 6.66 2.82 7.61
CA ARG A 71 7.80 2.77 8.55
C ARG A 71 7.92 4.07 9.35
N GLU A 72 7.79 5.22 8.71
CA GLU A 72 7.85 6.51 9.42
C GLU A 72 6.72 6.65 10.44
N TRP A 73 5.52 6.14 10.16
CA TRP A 73 4.44 6.05 11.15
C TRP A 73 4.75 5.13 12.33
N TYR A 74 5.36 3.97 12.07
CA TYR A 74 5.81 3.06 13.14
C TYR A 74 6.87 3.73 14.02
N LYS A 75 7.83 4.43 13.43
CA LYS A 75 8.85 5.21 14.15
C LYS A 75 8.22 6.34 14.96
N PHE A 76 7.42 7.18 14.33
CA PHE A 76 6.77 8.34 14.95
C PHE A 76 5.92 7.94 16.16
N THR A 77 5.25 6.79 16.07
CA THR A 77 4.40 6.29 17.15
C THR A 77 5.10 5.35 18.11
N ASN A 78 6.41 5.10 17.97
CA ASN A 78 7.17 4.10 18.74
C ASN A 78 6.48 2.72 18.76
N THR A 79 5.92 2.31 17.63
CA THR A 79 5.22 1.02 17.50
C THR A 79 6.20 -0.03 17.01
N SER A 80 6.25 -1.16 17.70
CA SER A 80 7.18 -2.28 17.47
C SER A 80 6.44 -3.59 17.15
N GLU A 81 7.18 -4.66 16.82
CA GLU A 81 6.58 -5.99 16.67
C GLU A 81 5.87 -6.47 17.94
N GLU A 82 6.40 -6.12 19.12
CA GLU A 82 5.84 -6.49 20.44
C GLU A 82 4.60 -5.67 20.81
N SER A 83 4.32 -4.58 20.09
CA SER A 83 3.14 -3.75 20.34
C SER A 83 1.84 -4.52 20.14
N SER A 84 0.80 -4.11 20.87
CA SER A 84 -0.53 -4.72 20.79
C SER A 84 -1.10 -4.68 19.37
N ARG A 85 -1.95 -5.66 19.03
CA ARG A 85 -2.60 -5.71 17.70
C ARG A 85 -3.40 -4.46 17.40
N VAL A 86 -4.12 -3.92 18.39
CA VAL A 86 -4.91 -2.69 18.25
C VAL A 86 -4.02 -1.49 17.91
N ARG A 87 -2.89 -1.32 18.63
CA ARG A 87 -1.95 -0.24 18.34
C ARG A 87 -1.42 -0.34 16.91
N LYS A 88 -0.98 -1.52 16.49
CA LYS A 88 -0.54 -1.75 15.11
C LYS A 88 -1.63 -1.43 14.10
N SER A 89 -2.86 -1.91 14.30
CA SER A 89 -4.00 -1.60 13.42
C SER A 89 -4.28 -0.10 13.29
N LEU A 90 -4.20 0.66 14.39
CA LEU A 90 -4.40 2.12 14.35
C LEU A 90 -3.29 2.82 13.57
N VAL A 91 -2.05 2.39 13.73
CA VAL A 91 -0.90 2.92 12.97
C VAL A 91 -1.03 2.59 11.49
N GLU A 92 -1.43 1.36 11.14
CA GLU A 92 -1.71 0.97 9.76
C GLU A 92 -2.84 1.79 9.14
N LEU A 93 -3.92 2.02 9.90
CA LEU A 93 -5.04 2.86 9.47
C LEU A 93 -4.59 4.30 9.20
N ALA A 94 -3.78 4.88 10.09
CA ALA A 94 -3.23 6.22 9.92
C ALA A 94 -2.32 6.32 8.69
N ALA A 95 -1.41 5.35 8.52
CA ALA A 95 -0.53 5.30 7.36
C ALA A 95 -1.30 5.14 6.05
N PHE A 96 -2.31 4.28 6.04
CA PHE A 96 -3.18 4.06 4.89
C PHE A 96 -3.92 5.35 4.51
N ASN A 97 -4.65 5.97 5.44
CA ASN A 97 -5.45 7.16 5.16
C ASN A 97 -4.60 8.36 4.73
N THR A 98 -3.39 8.50 5.27
CA THR A 98 -2.50 9.62 4.92
C THR A 98 -1.71 9.41 3.64
N PHE A 99 -1.72 8.22 3.05
CA PHE A 99 -1.01 7.93 1.80
C PHE A 99 -1.94 7.51 0.67
N GLU A 100 -2.74 6.48 0.87
CA GLU A 100 -3.57 5.88 -0.18
C GLU A 100 -4.71 6.80 -0.59
N THR A 101 -5.31 7.53 0.35
CA THR A 101 -6.38 8.50 0.04
C THR A 101 -5.88 9.64 -0.86
N TYR A 102 -4.70 10.18 -0.57
CA TYR A 102 -4.08 11.22 -1.41
C TYR A 102 -3.62 10.65 -2.76
N THR A 103 -3.02 9.46 -2.76
CA THR A 103 -2.58 8.77 -3.98
C THR A 103 -3.78 8.53 -4.90
N TYR A 104 -4.89 8.03 -4.35
CA TYR A 104 -6.14 7.85 -5.09
C TYR A 104 -6.64 9.16 -5.69
N GLY A 105 -6.72 10.23 -4.88
CA GLY A 105 -7.18 11.53 -5.36
C GLY A 105 -6.35 12.09 -6.52
N ILE A 106 -5.02 11.96 -6.44
CA ILE A 106 -4.11 12.36 -7.52
C ILE A 106 -4.34 11.51 -8.78
N CYS A 107 -4.41 10.19 -8.64
CA CYS A 107 -4.62 9.29 -9.77
C CYS A 107 -5.99 9.52 -10.45
N ALA A 108 -7.04 9.71 -9.65
CA ALA A 108 -8.38 10.01 -10.15
C ALA A 108 -8.43 11.38 -10.86
N GLY A 109 -7.75 12.39 -10.31
CA GLY A 109 -7.61 13.70 -10.95
C GLY A 109 -6.91 13.65 -12.29
N ILE A 110 -5.75 12.97 -12.35
CA ILE A 110 -5.02 12.76 -13.62
C ILE A 110 -5.90 11.98 -14.61
N GLY A 111 -6.54 10.91 -14.17
CA GLY A 111 -7.44 10.10 -15.01
C GLY A 111 -8.58 10.92 -15.60
N SER A 112 -9.22 11.77 -14.80
CA SER A 112 -10.29 12.67 -15.23
C SER A 112 -9.82 13.67 -16.29
N ILE A 113 -8.65 14.30 -16.10
CA ILE A 113 -8.07 15.24 -17.06
C ILE A 113 -7.81 14.53 -18.39
N VAL A 114 -7.22 13.33 -18.34
CA VAL A 114 -6.89 12.56 -19.54
C VAL A 114 -8.16 12.12 -20.28
N SER A 115 -9.21 11.71 -19.58
CA SER A 115 -10.43 11.20 -20.21
C SER A 115 -11.40 12.27 -20.68
N SER A 116 -11.50 13.40 -19.97
CA SER A 116 -12.56 14.40 -20.16
C SER A 116 -12.04 15.83 -20.35
N GLY A 117 -10.73 16.05 -20.25
CA GLY A 117 -10.12 17.38 -20.33
C GLY A 117 -10.31 18.24 -19.08
N THR A 118 -11.04 17.77 -18.06
CA THR A 118 -11.34 18.52 -16.83
C THR A 118 -11.20 17.66 -15.59
N VAL A 119 -11.05 18.31 -14.43
CA VAL A 119 -11.02 17.62 -13.12
C VAL A 119 -12.44 17.50 -12.59
N ASP A 120 -12.94 16.27 -12.48
CA ASP A 120 -14.21 15.95 -11.84
C ASP A 120 -14.02 15.83 -10.32
N PHE A 121 -14.12 16.97 -9.64
CA PHE A 121 -13.91 17.01 -8.19
C PHE A 121 -14.92 16.17 -7.41
N GLU A 122 -16.17 16.08 -7.89
CA GLU A 122 -17.24 15.32 -7.23
C GLU A 122 -16.90 13.82 -7.19
N LYS A 123 -16.52 13.23 -8.34
CA LYS A 123 -16.09 11.82 -8.38
C LYS A 123 -14.86 11.56 -7.53
N ILE A 124 -13.91 12.48 -7.50
CA ILE A 124 -12.70 12.36 -6.68
C ILE A 124 -13.07 12.36 -5.20
N THR A 125 -13.92 13.30 -4.77
CA THR A 125 -14.36 13.39 -3.37
C THR A 125 -15.17 12.17 -2.96
N ASP A 126 -16.05 11.67 -3.81
CA ASP A 126 -16.86 10.47 -3.54
C ASP A 126 -15.98 9.23 -3.41
N GLY A 127 -15.01 9.06 -4.30
CA GLY A 127 -14.05 7.95 -4.24
C GLY A 127 -13.17 8.02 -2.98
N ILE A 128 -12.71 9.21 -2.60
CA ILE A 128 -11.97 9.44 -1.35
C ILE A 128 -12.85 9.11 -0.13
N ALA A 129 -14.09 9.57 -0.10
CA ALA A 129 -15.02 9.30 0.98
C ALA A 129 -15.28 7.79 1.12
N GLY A 130 -15.53 7.10 0.00
CA GLY A 130 -15.70 5.65 -0.02
C GLY A 130 -14.48 4.89 0.51
N LEU A 131 -13.27 5.30 0.09
CA LEU A 131 -12.03 4.71 0.59
C LEU A 131 -11.85 4.96 2.10
N PHE A 132 -12.18 6.16 2.57
CA PHE A 132 -12.11 6.51 3.98
C PHE A 132 -13.09 5.67 4.82
N TYR A 133 -14.32 5.46 4.34
CA TYR A 133 -15.31 4.60 5.01
C TYR A 133 -14.86 3.14 5.09
N LEU A 134 -14.18 2.62 4.06
CA LEU A 134 -13.66 1.25 4.06
C LEU A 134 -12.30 1.11 4.76
N SER A 135 -11.61 2.22 5.01
CA SER A 135 -10.26 2.24 5.58
C SER A 135 -10.10 1.49 6.90
N PRO A 136 -11.05 1.49 7.86
CA PRO A 136 -10.90 0.75 9.12
C PRO A 136 -10.75 -0.76 8.91
N PHE A 137 -11.21 -1.28 7.78
CA PHE A 137 -11.03 -2.66 7.38
C PHE A 137 -9.80 -2.84 6.48
N ILE A 138 -9.68 -2.01 5.44
CA ILE A 138 -8.63 -2.14 4.43
C ILE A 138 -7.24 -1.84 5.02
N GLY A 139 -7.07 -0.74 5.74
CA GLY A 139 -5.77 -0.32 6.29
C GLY A 139 -5.11 -1.41 7.15
N PRO A 140 -5.76 -1.89 8.23
CA PRO A 140 -5.19 -2.94 9.08
C PRO A 140 -4.94 -4.26 8.35
N THR A 141 -5.85 -4.70 7.48
CA THR A 141 -5.70 -5.97 6.76
C THR A 141 -4.62 -5.91 5.69
N MET A 142 -4.47 -4.76 5.02
CA MET A 142 -3.37 -4.49 4.10
C MET A 142 -2.03 -4.54 4.84
N GLY A 143 -1.91 -3.84 5.96
CA GLY A 143 -0.68 -3.85 6.77
C GLY A 143 -0.25 -5.26 7.18
N TRP A 144 -1.22 -6.08 7.61
CA TRP A 144 -1.00 -7.49 7.91
C TRP A 144 -0.54 -8.29 6.68
N TRP A 145 -1.19 -8.11 5.53
CA TRP A 145 -0.84 -8.81 4.28
C TRP A 145 0.57 -8.47 3.79
N LEU A 146 0.98 -7.20 3.87
CA LEU A 146 2.32 -6.77 3.49
C LEU A 146 3.37 -7.41 4.41
N ASN A 147 3.10 -7.47 5.71
CA ASN A 147 4.00 -8.14 6.67
C ASN A 147 4.07 -9.64 6.42
N LEU A 148 2.95 -10.28 6.06
CA LEU A 148 2.92 -11.69 5.64
C LEU A 148 3.79 -11.90 4.39
N THR A 149 3.71 -11.01 3.41
CA THR A 149 4.51 -11.07 2.18
C THR A 149 6.01 -10.92 2.48
N CYS A 150 6.39 -10.00 3.37
CA CYS A 150 7.77 -9.86 3.83
C CYS A 150 8.29 -11.15 4.47
N ARG A 151 7.50 -11.74 5.38
CA ARG A 151 7.84 -13.01 6.03
C ARG A 151 7.96 -14.16 5.04
N ALA A 152 7.06 -14.25 4.07
CA ALA A 152 7.10 -15.27 3.01
C ALA A 152 8.38 -15.17 2.16
N LEU A 153 8.85 -13.95 1.89
CA LEU A 153 10.08 -13.69 1.13
C LEU A 153 11.35 -13.65 2.01
N ARG A 154 11.20 -13.93 3.31
CA ARG A 154 12.28 -13.93 4.32
C ARG A 154 13.04 -12.61 4.39
N VAL A 155 12.30 -11.51 4.31
CA VAL A 155 12.82 -10.14 4.52
C VAL A 155 12.14 -9.53 5.74
N ARG A 156 12.79 -8.51 6.32
CA ARG A 156 12.28 -7.82 7.51
C ARG A 156 10.91 -7.20 7.28
N THR A 157 10.06 -7.20 8.30
CA THR A 157 8.77 -6.47 8.31
C THR A 157 9.00 -4.97 8.49
N VAL A 158 7.94 -4.17 8.29
CA VAL A 158 8.03 -2.73 8.51
C VAL A 158 8.35 -2.35 9.96
N ALA A 159 7.87 -3.15 10.91
CA ALA A 159 8.06 -2.93 12.33
C ALA A 159 9.51 -3.25 12.75
N GLU A 160 10.10 -4.32 12.22
CA GLU A 160 11.51 -4.67 12.45
C GLU A 160 12.44 -3.59 11.86
N ARG A 161 12.14 -3.11 10.64
CA ARG A 161 12.90 -2.02 10.01
C ARG A 161 12.74 -0.67 10.75
N ALA A 162 11.69 -0.49 11.52
CA ALA A 162 11.46 0.74 12.27
C ALA A 162 12.33 0.84 13.54
N SER A 163 12.69 -0.29 14.14
CA SER A 163 13.47 -0.38 15.39
C SER A 163 14.99 -0.24 15.23
N GLU A 164 15.52 -0.16 14.01
CA GLU A 164 16.98 -0.15 13.73
C GLU A 164 17.61 1.25 13.72
N THR A 165 16.91 2.27 14.21
CA THR A 165 17.41 3.66 14.33
C THR A 165 17.18 4.18 15.73
#